data_AF-A0A1H0CLT5-F1
#
_entry.id   AF-A0A1H0CLT5-F1
#
_cell.length_a   1.000
_cell.length_b   1.000
_cell.length_c   1.000
_cell.angle_alpha   90.00
_cell.angle_beta   90.00
_cell.angle_gamma   90.00
#
_symmetry.space_group_name_H-M   'P 1'
#
loop_
_entity.id
_entity.type
_entity.pdbx_description
1 polymer ?
#
loop_
_entity_poly.entity_id
_entity_poly.type
_entity_poly.pdbx_seq_one_letter_code
_entity_poly.pdbx_strand_id
1 'polypeptide(L)' 'MSQNNRPNPDDRSDNVKKLKKMVSNTKENMEAAEEAMEHTSGNNREAIREKNKHRKESIEGFRREILDEAEARKK' A
#
# COMPACT_ATOMS: atom_id res chain seq x y z
N MET A 1 36.40 -10.08 22.72
CA MET A 1 34.92 -10.24 22.65
C MET A 1 34.51 -9.97 21.21
N SER A 2 34.33 -11.00 20.38
CA SER A 2 33.93 -10.83 18.98
C SER A 2 32.44 -10.45 18.94
N GLN A 3 32.12 -9.22 18.56
CA GLN A 3 30.73 -8.82 18.35
C GLN A 3 30.23 -9.45 17.05
N ASN A 4 29.54 -10.59 17.16
CA ASN A 4 28.74 -11.14 16.09
C ASN A 4 27.52 -10.23 15.86
N ASN A 5 27.70 -9.12 15.15
CA ASN A 5 26.59 -8.35 14.62
C ASN A 5 26.03 -9.07 13.38
N ARG A 6 25.35 -10.20 13.61
CA ARG A 6 24.59 -10.87 12.54
C ARG A 6 23.30 -10.05 12.36
N PRO A 7 23.09 -9.39 11.22
CA PRO A 7 21.78 -8.79 10.94
C PRO A 7 20.74 -9.89 11.05
N ASN A 8 19.66 -9.62 11.78
CA ASN A 8 18.54 -10.55 11.85
C ASN A 8 18.08 -10.84 10.40
N PRO A 9 17.80 -12.10 10.05
CA PRO A 9 17.17 -12.38 8.77
C PRO A 9 15.87 -11.58 8.71
N ASP A 10 15.73 -10.73 7.70
CA ASP A 10 14.50 -9.96 7.48
C ASP A 10 13.33 -10.94 7.45
N ASP A 11 12.43 -10.81 8.42
CA ASP A 11 11.24 -11.65 8.49
C ASP A 11 10.23 -11.15 7.44
N ARG A 12 10.49 -11.53 6.18
CA ARG A 12 9.63 -11.22 5.04
C ARG A 12 8.24 -11.85 5.15
N SER A 13 7.98 -12.68 6.16
CA SER A 13 6.65 -13.25 6.38
C SER A 13 5.60 -12.21 6.76
N ASP A 14 6.02 -11.06 7.33
CA ASP A 14 5.11 -10.00 7.74
C ASP A 14 4.87 -8.93 6.64
N ASN A 15 5.75 -8.82 5.65
CA ASN A 15 5.66 -7.87 4.54
C ASN A 15 4.36 -8.04 3.74
N VAL A 16 4.03 -9.27 3.34
CA VAL A 16 2.77 -9.56 2.62
C VAL A 16 1.55 -9.14 3.44
N LYS A 17 1.57 -9.36 4.76
CA LYS A 17 0.47 -9.00 5.66
C LYS A 17 0.34 -7.48 5.78
N LYS A 18 1.46 -6.78 5.93
CA LYS A 18 1.52 -5.31 5.98
C LYS A 18 1.03 -4.70 4.65
N LEU A 19 1.52 -5.18 3.51
CA LEU A 19 1.11 -4.71 2.18
C LEU A 19 -0.38 -4.93 1.94
N LYS A 20 -0.92 -6.10 2.29
CA LYS A 20 -2.37 -6.35 2.20
C LYS A 20 -3.18 -5.38 3.05
N LYS A 21 -2.72 -5.08 4.28
CA LYS A 21 -3.37 -4.09 5.16
C LYS A 21 -3.30 -2.69 4.55
N MET A 22 -2.15 -2.29 4.01
CA MET A 22 -1.99 -1.00 3.34
C MET A 22 -2.94 -0.88 2.15
N VAL A 23 -3.03 -1.91 1.30
CA VAL A 23 -4.00 -1.94 0.17
C VAL A 23 -5.44 -1.79 0.66
N SER A 24 -5.85 -2.48 1.72
CA SER A 24 -7.20 -2.36 2.29
C SER A 24 -7.46 -0.93 2.77
N ASN A 25 -6.56 -0.40 3.60
CA ASN A 25 -6.68 0.96 4.14
C ASN A 25 -6.70 2.02 3.03
N THR A 26 -5.89 1.85 1.98
CA THR A 26 -5.85 2.79 0.85
C THR A 26 -7.17 2.74 0.07
N LYS A 27 -7.77 1.57 -0.11
CA LYS A 27 -9.09 1.44 -0.76
C LYS A 27 -10.20 2.09 0.06
N GLU A 28 -10.27 1.83 1.36
CA GLU A 28 -11.24 2.47 2.26
C GLU A 28 -11.10 4.01 2.23
N ASN A 29 -9.86 4.51 2.25
CA ASN A 29 -9.59 5.95 2.13
C ASN A 29 -9.97 6.51 0.75
N MET A 30 -9.89 5.72 -0.32
CA MET A 30 -10.34 6.14 -1.65
C MET A 30 -11.86 6.23 -1.69
N GLU A 31 -12.57 5.22 -1.19
CA GLU A 31 -14.04 5.17 -1.13
C GLU A 31 -14.59 6.31 -0.28
N ALA A 32 -14.04 6.54 0.92
CA ALA A 32 -14.41 7.67 1.77
C ALA A 32 -14.15 9.02 1.08
N ALA A 33 -13.08 9.12 0.29
CA ALA A 33 -12.80 10.34 -0.47
C ALA A 33 -13.74 10.50 -1.68
N GLU A 34 -14.19 9.40 -2.30
CA GLU A 34 -15.21 9.43 -3.35
C GLU A 34 -16.57 9.87 -2.82
N GLU A 35 -16.96 9.39 -1.64
CA GLU A 35 -18.16 9.86 -0.92
C GLU A 35 -18.04 11.35 -0.59
N ALA A 36 -16.91 11.80 -0.04
CA ALA A 36 -16.66 13.21 0.23
C ALA A 36 -16.71 14.08 -1.04
N MET A 37 -16.35 13.52 -2.21
CA MET A 37 -16.44 14.22 -3.49
C MET A 37 -17.87 14.53 -3.91
N GLU A 38 -18.87 13.75 -3.48
CA GLU A 38 -20.28 14.01 -3.79
C GLU A 38 -20.77 15.31 -3.16
N HIS A 39 -20.24 15.64 -1.97
CA HIS A 39 -20.54 16.86 -1.24
C HIS A 39 -19.56 18.01 -1.51
N THR A 40 -18.56 17.79 -2.37
CA THR A 40 -17.50 18.75 -2.66
C THR A 40 -17.56 19.25 -4.09
N SER A 41 -17.32 20.54 -4.31
CA SER A 41 -17.37 21.20 -5.62
C SER A 41 -16.10 21.98 -5.94
N GLY A 42 -15.93 22.32 -7.23
CA GLY A 42 -14.78 23.07 -7.74
C GLY A 42 -13.43 22.35 -7.58
N ASN A 43 -12.39 23.12 -7.28
CA ASN A 43 -10.98 22.67 -7.21
C ASN A 43 -10.76 21.52 -6.22
N ASN A 44 -11.55 21.46 -5.14
CA ASN A 44 -11.42 20.41 -4.15
C ASN A 44 -11.81 19.03 -4.71
N ARG A 45 -12.77 18.97 -5.65
CA ARG A 45 -13.17 17.72 -6.31
C ARG A 45 -12.06 17.19 -7.22
N GLU A 46 -11.38 18.06 -7.94
CA GLU A 46 -10.22 17.67 -8.79
C GLU A 46 -9.05 17.17 -7.95
N ALA A 47 -8.72 17.86 -6.86
CA ALA A 47 -7.67 17.44 -5.94
C ALA A 47 -7.94 16.04 -5.34
N ILE A 48 -9.20 15.72 -5.02
CA ILE A 48 -9.57 14.39 -4.54
C ILE A 48 -9.41 13.34 -5.65
N ARG A 49 -9.83 13.63 -6.89
CA ARG A 49 -9.63 12.73 -8.03
C ARG A 49 -8.16 12.43 -8.29
N GLU A 50 -7.32 13.45 -8.27
CA GLU A 50 -5.88 13.30 -8.47
C GLU A 50 -5.25 12.45 -7.36
N LYS A 51 -5.58 12.71 -6.09
CA LYS A 51 -5.14 11.86 -4.98
C LYS A 51 -5.59 10.42 -5.13
N ASN A 52 -6.84 10.18 -5.56
CA ASN A 52 -7.34 8.83 -5.80
C ASN A 52 -6.63 8.15 -6.98
N LYS A 53 -6.24 8.89 -8.01
CA LYS A 53 -5.42 8.38 -9.12
C LYS A 53 -4.06 7.88 -8.60
N HIS A 54 -3.36 8.68 -7.81
CA HIS A 54 -2.08 8.26 -7.23
C HIS A 54 -2.21 7.08 -6.28
N ARG A 55 -3.29 7.03 -5.48
CA ARG A 55 -3.58 5.86 -4.63
C ARG A 55 -3.78 4.58 -5.44
N LYS A 56 -4.40 4.64 -6.62
CA LYS A 56 -4.49 3.49 -7.54
C LYS A 56 -3.10 3.04 -7.99
N GLU A 57 -2.24 3.96 -8.38
CA GLU A 57 -0.86 3.66 -8.77
C GLU A 57 -0.08 3.01 -7.61
N SER A 58 -0.23 3.50 -6.37
CA SER A 58 0.37 2.89 -5.19
C SER A 58 -0.15 1.48 -4.92
N ILE A 59 -1.46 1.25 -5.04
CA ILE A 59 -2.05 -0.09 -4.87
C ILE A 59 -1.50 -1.08 -5.90
N GLU A 60 -1.31 -0.66 -7.15
CA GLU A 60 -0.70 -1.49 -8.18
C GLU A 60 0.76 -1.83 -7.84
N GLY A 61 1.52 -0.89 -7.29
CA GLY A 61 2.86 -1.14 -6.74
C GLY A 61 2.84 -2.19 -5.63
N PHE A 62 1.99 -2.02 -4.62
CA PHE A 62 1.86 -2.97 -3.52
C PHE A 62 1.43 -4.36 -3.98
N ARG A 63 0.57 -4.44 -5.01
CA ARG A 63 0.14 -5.73 -5.59
C ARG A 63 1.31 -6.45 -6.24
N ARG A 64 2.18 -5.74 -6.97
CA ARG A 64 3.39 -6.33 -7.56
C ARG A 64 4.33 -6.84 -6.48
N GLU A 65 4.59 -6.03 -5.45
CA GLU A 65 5.44 -6.45 -4.32
C GLU A 65 4.88 -7.67 -3.57
N ILE A 66 3.56 -7.75 -3.38
CA ILE A 66 2.92 -8.93 -2.79
C ILE A 66 3.15 -10.19 -3.63
N LEU A 67 3.09 -10.08 -4.96
CA LEU A 67 3.33 -11.20 -5.87
C LEU A 67 4.79 -11.64 -5.80
N ASP A 68 5.72 -10.69 -5.89
CA ASP A 68 7.16 -10.96 -5.83
C ASP A 68 7.54 -11.65 -4.50
N GLU A 69 7.01 -11.19 -3.38
CA GLU A 69 7.23 -11.83 -2.06
C GLU A 69 6.56 -13.21 -1.96
N ALA A 70 5.39 -13.41 -2.58
CA ALA A 70 4.74 -14.71 -2.62
C ALA A 70 5.52 -15.72 -3.47
N GLU A 71 6.14 -15.29 -4.56
CA GLU A 71 7.03 -16.11 -5.38
C GLU A 71 8.34 -16.42 -4.66
N ALA A 72 8.96 -15.42 -4.02
CA ALA A 72 10.17 -15.60 -3.23
C ALA A 72 9.99 -16.61 -2.08
N ARG A 73 8.78 -16.75 -1.53
CA ARG A 73 8.45 -17.74 -0.49
C ARG A 73 8.27 -19.17 -1.02
N LYS A 74 8.00 -19.34 -2.31
CA LYS A 74 7.83 -20.67 -2.95
C LYS A 74 9.16 -21.29 -3.41
N LYS A 75 10.24 -20.50 -3.43
CA LYS A 75 11.56 -20.90 -3.92
C LYS A 75 12.47 -21.29 -2.77
#